data_AF-A0A534RQM8-F1
#
_entry.id   AF-A0A534RQM8-F1
#
_cell.length_a   1.000
_cell.length_b   1.000
_cell.length_c   1.000
_cell.angle_alpha   90.00
_cell.angle_beta   90.00
_cell.angle_gamma   90.00
#
_symmetry.space_group_name_H-M   'P 1'
#
loop_
_entity.id
_entity.type
_entity.pdbx_description
1 polymer ?
#
loop_
_entity_poly.entity_id
_entity_poly.type
_entity_poly.pdbx_seq_one_letter_code
_entity_poly.pdbx_strand_id
1 'polypeptide(L)' 'MRYRLTWAAAAALALPAVVTAATWDLDPAHSSVQFSVRHLMVSNVRGEFGKLSGTVQ' A
#
# COMPACT_ATOMS: atom_id res chain seq x y z
N MET A 1 35.93 17.83 31.29
CA MET A 1 35.58 16.66 30.46
C MET A 1 34.11 16.23 30.68
N ARG A 2 33.11 17.04 30.31
CA ARG A 2 31.67 16.69 30.51
C ARG A 2 30.79 16.94 29.28
N TYR A 3 31.29 17.67 28.28
CA TYR A 3 30.54 18.00 27.06
C TYR A 3 30.58 16.90 25.99
N ARG A 4 31.60 16.03 25.97
CA ARG A 4 31.75 15.03 24.88
C ARG A 4 30.62 13.99 24.85
N LEU A 5 29.96 13.75 25.98
CA LEU A 5 28.90 12.76 26.12
C LEU A 5 27.54 13.29 25.65
N THR A 6 27.31 14.60 25.72
CA THR A 6 26.01 15.21 25.35
C THR A 6 25.79 15.25 23.84
N TRP A 7 26.86 15.37 23.03
CA TRP A 7 26.75 15.36 21.56
C TRP A 7 26.46 13.96 20.99
N ALA A 8 26.92 12.90 21.67
CA ALA A 8 26.68 11.52 21.23
C ALA A 8 25.21 11.12 21.35
N ALA A 9 24.53 11.55 22.41
CA ALA A 9 23.09 11.31 22.58
C ALA A 9 22.23 12.10 21.57
N ALA A 10 22.65 13.33 21.22
CA ALA A 10 21.96 14.14 20.21
C ALA A 10 22.09 13.57 18.79
N ALA A 11 23.22 12.93 18.46
CA ALA A 11 23.42 12.32 17.14
C ALA A 11 22.50 11.11 16.88
N ALA A 12 22.11 10.37 17.93
CA ALA A 12 21.21 9.21 17.79
C ALA A 12 19.77 9.59 17.40
N LEU A 13 19.33 10.81 17.73
CA LEU A 13 18.01 11.35 17.37
C LEU A 13 17.96 11.98 15.98
N ALA A 14 19.11 12.19 15.33
CA ALA A 14 19.22 12.80 14.01
C ALA A 14 19.17 11.78 12.85
N LEU A 15 19.05 10.49 13.15
CA LEU A 15 18.89 9.45 12.12
C LEU A 15 17.44 9.47 11.61
N PRO A 16 17.21 9.66 10.29
CA PRO A 16 15.88 9.53 9.74
C PRO A 16 15.40 8.08 9.96
N ALA A 17 14.26 7.93 10.62
CA ALA A 17 13.60 6.63 10.71
C ALA A 17 13.06 6.28 9.32
N VAL A 18 13.59 5.20 8.73
CA VAL A 18 13.04 4.64 7.50
C VAL A 18 11.82 3.82 7.89
N VAL A 19 10.63 4.42 7.77
CA VAL A 19 9.36 3.71 7.87
C VAL A 19 8.97 3.24 6.47
N THR A 20 8.74 1.94 6.33
CA THR A 20 8.14 1.35 5.12
C THR A 20 6.64 1.20 5.35
N ALA A 21 5.84 1.35 4.30
CA ALA A 21 4.43 1.03 4.36
C ALA A 21 4.24 -0.47 4.67
N ALA A 22 3.18 -0.77 5.44
CA ALA A 22 2.84 -2.14 5.78
C ALA A 22 2.20 -2.84 4.56
N THR A 23 2.50 -4.12 4.39
CA THR A 23 1.84 -4.96 3.38
C THR A 23 0.51 -5.49 3.90
N TRP A 24 -0.55 -5.40 3.10
CA TRP A 24 -1.90 -5.85 3.43
C TRP A 24 -2.40 -6.88 2.43
N ASP A 25 -2.95 -8.00 2.90
CA ASP A 25 -3.58 -9.00 2.04
C ASP A 25 -5.00 -8.58 1.64
N LEU A 26 -5.37 -8.85 0.39
CA LEU A 26 -6.74 -8.63 -0.10
C LEU A 26 -7.70 -9.70 0.43
N ASP A 27 -8.81 -9.28 1.03
CA ASP A 27 -9.91 -10.18 1.39
C ASP A 27 -10.78 -10.50 0.15
N PRO A 28 -10.83 -11.75 -0.32
CA PRO A 28 -11.60 -12.14 -1.49
C PRO A 28 -13.12 -11.97 -1.35
N ALA A 29 -13.65 -11.90 -0.12
CA ALA A 29 -15.09 -11.73 0.11
C ALA A 29 -15.54 -10.26 -0.04
N HIS A 30 -14.61 -9.31 0.07
CA HIS A 30 -14.89 -7.88 0.08
C HIS A 30 -14.09 -7.10 -0.96
N SER A 31 -13.42 -7.81 -1.85
CA SER A 31 -12.67 -7.24 -2.97
C SER A 31 -13.21 -7.82 -4.27
N SER A 32 -13.16 -7.05 -5.34
CA SER A 32 -13.67 -7.46 -6.64
C SER A 32 -12.92 -6.74 -7.77
N VAL A 33 -12.73 -7.41 -8.91
CA VAL A 33 -12.16 -6.80 -10.11
C VAL A 33 -13.22 -6.81 -11.20
N GLN A 34 -13.88 -5.66 -11.40
CA GLN A 34 -14.88 -5.49 -12.45
C GLN A 34 -14.31 -4.86 -13.72
N PHE A 35 -14.96 -5.13 -14.83
CA PHE A 35 -14.73 -4.45 -16.09
C PHE A 35 -16.05 -4.03 -16.75
N SER A 36 -15.96 -3.03 -17.61
CA SER A 36 -17.07 -2.58 -18.44
C SER A 36 -16.55 -2.24 -19.84
N VAL A 37 -17.13 -2.86 -20.86
CA VAL A 37 -16.77 -2.62 -22.27
C VAL A 37 -17.94 -1.98 -22.99
N ARG A 38 -17.70 -0.86 -23.67
CA ARG A 38 -18.71 -0.21 -24.51
C ARG A 38 -18.96 -1.01 -25.78
N HIS A 39 -20.21 -1.35 -26.04
CA HIS A 39 -20.62 -2.12 -27.20
C HIS A 39 -21.43 -1.26 -28.17
N LEU A 40 -20.83 -1.01 -29.34
CA LEU A 40 -21.38 -0.26 -30.47
C LEU A 40 -22.00 1.11 -30.10
N MET A 41 -21.43 1.79 -29.10
CA MET A 41 -21.91 3.07 -28.56
C MET A 41 -23.29 3.06 -27.86
N VAL A 42 -24.03 1.95 -27.92
CA VAL A 42 -25.42 1.84 -27.42
C VAL A 42 -25.48 1.29 -25.99
N SER A 43 -24.63 0.32 -25.67
CA SER A 43 -24.69 -0.37 -24.38
C SER A 43 -23.29 -0.58 -23.80
N ASN A 44 -23.23 -1.01 -22.53
CA ASN A 44 -22.00 -1.52 -21.95
C ASN A 44 -22.23 -2.96 -21.46
N VAL A 45 -21.25 -3.81 -21.73
CA VAL A 45 -21.16 -5.16 -21.19
C VAL A 45 -20.33 -5.09 -19.92
N ARG A 46 -20.89 -5.54 -18.80
CA ARG A 46 -20.23 -5.53 -17.49
C ARG A 46 -19.89 -6.96 -17.11
N GLY A 47 -18.75 -7.15 -16.48
CA GLY A 47 -18.33 -8.43 -15.96
C GLY A 47 -17.37 -8.27 -14.79
N GLU A 48 -17.04 -9.39 -14.18
CA GLU A 48 -16.16 -9.48 -13.02
C GLU A 48 -15.30 -10.74 -13.14
N PHE A 49 -14.06 -10.65 -12.70
CA PHE A 49 -13.20 -11.83 -12.51
C PHE A 49 -13.59 -12.55 -11.22
N GLY A 50 -13.47 -13.88 -11.20
CA GLY A 50 -13.83 -14.68 -10.02
C GLY A 50 -12.92 -14.45 -8.81
N LYS A 51 -12.61 -15.53 -8.06
CA LYS A 51 -11.75 -15.41 -6.87
C LYS A 51 -10.44 -14.69 -7.19
N LEU A 52 -10.11 -13.69 -6.37
CA LEU A 52 -8.89 -12.89 -6.49
C LEU A 52 -8.02 -13.02 -5.24
N SER A 53 -6.73 -12.80 -5.40
CA SER A 53 -5.73 -12.77 -4.34
C SER A 53 -4.68 -11.73 -4.67
N GLY A 54 -4.13 -11.06 -3.67
CA GLY A 54 -3.05 -10.09 -3.86
C GLY A 54 -2.72 -9.32 -2.59
N THR A 55 -1.73 -8.44 -2.69
CA THR A 55 -1.23 -7.62 -1.59
C THR A 55 -1.15 -6.15 -1.98
N VAL A 56 -1.38 -5.26 -1.02
CA VAL A 56 -1.15 -3.81 -1.14
C VAL A 56 0.11 -3.45 -0.35
N GLN A 57 1.03 -2.68 -0.94
CA GLN A 57 2.31 -2.28 -0.36
C GLN A 57 2.53 -0.77 -0.47
#